data_AF-A0A924S6A4-F1
#
_entry.id   AF-A0A924S6A4-F1
#
_cell.length_a   1.000
_cell.length_b   1.000
_cell.length_c   1.000
_cell.angle_alpha   90.00
_cell.angle_beta   90.00
_cell.angle_gamma   90.00
#
_symmetry.space_group_name_H-M   'P 1'
#
loop_
_entity.id
_entity.type
_entity.pdbx_description
1 polymer ?
#
loop_
_entity_poly.entity_id
_entity_poly.type
_entity_poly.pdbx_seq_one_letter_code
_entity_poly.pdbx_strand_id
1 'polypeptide(L)'
;MSKNMVFKRSALALGLALMAPLAAWSQIGISVTIVPPALPLYAQPPIPGDGYLWTPGYWAWDAGSGDYIWVPGTWVEPPSVGLLWTPGYWGFIGGSYAWHRGYWGSQVGYYGGINYGYGYVGNGYAGGRWDRGHFRYNTAVNNIPQGRVHNVYRTPVPQRPVHQESFNGGNSPWHAQPNANERRFENAQHGNPTQAQMDHEHGAFGMPEQRNGNNHGVPPTAATPRPGGYGDPQVEHVRPAQQAPTRGQPQMRAQPETRAQPAPAREERPQGQPGGGGRPGGGGHEGGGRPEGNDHH
;
A
#
# COMPACT_ATOMS: atom_id res chain seq x y z
N MET A 1 -17.63 -77.45 23.55
CA MET A 1 -18.56 -76.41 23.08
C MET A 1 -17.76 -75.39 22.25
N SER A 2 -18.21 -75.17 21.00
CA SER A 2 -17.98 -74.02 20.08
C SER A 2 -17.24 -72.79 20.63
N LYS A 3 -16.44 -72.00 19.90
CA LYS A 3 -16.19 -71.84 18.44
C LYS A 3 -15.09 -70.76 18.25
N ASN A 4 -14.40 -70.83 17.11
CA ASN A 4 -13.82 -69.73 16.28
C ASN A 4 -12.64 -68.91 16.85
N MET A 5 -11.39 -69.07 16.37
CA MET A 5 -10.83 -68.64 15.06
C MET A 5 -10.83 -67.11 14.85
N VAL A 6 -9.65 -66.51 14.68
CA VAL A 6 -9.20 -65.76 13.47
C VAL A 6 -7.93 -64.94 13.76
N PHE A 7 -6.94 -65.15 12.88
CA PHE A 7 -5.69 -64.43 12.67
C PHE A 7 -5.93 -62.98 12.19
N LYS A 8 -5.40 -61.95 12.86
CA LYS A 8 -5.24 -60.57 12.32
C LYS A 8 -4.15 -59.84 13.13
N ARG A 9 -3.33 -58.93 12.64
CA ARG A 9 -2.86 -58.42 11.32
C ARG A 9 -1.76 -57.43 11.72
N SER A 10 -0.59 -57.48 11.09
CA SER A 10 0.43 -56.44 11.24
C SER A 10 -0.14 -55.08 10.84
N ALA A 11 0.04 -54.05 11.65
CA ALA A 11 -0.26 -52.67 11.31
C ALA A 11 1.01 -51.82 11.48
N LEU A 12 1.57 -51.46 10.32
CA LEU A 12 2.62 -50.47 10.14
C LEU A 12 1.99 -49.09 10.42
N ALA A 13 2.42 -48.39 11.46
CA ALA A 13 1.97 -47.02 11.71
C ALA A 13 2.79 -46.06 10.82
N LEU A 14 2.15 -45.54 9.77
CA LEU A 14 2.63 -44.45 8.94
C LEU A 14 2.82 -43.19 9.79
N GLY A 15 4.04 -42.65 9.83
CA GLY A 15 4.30 -41.33 10.39
C GLY A 15 3.66 -40.25 9.50
N LEU A 16 2.62 -39.57 10.01
CA LEU A 16 2.14 -38.34 9.42
C LEU A 16 3.18 -37.24 9.65
N ALA A 17 3.88 -36.82 8.60
CA ALA A 17 4.56 -35.55 8.58
C ALA A 17 3.51 -34.43 8.59
N LEU A 18 3.36 -33.75 9.73
CA LEU A 18 2.60 -32.52 9.85
C LEU A 18 3.32 -31.41 9.05
N MET A 19 2.95 -31.25 7.78
CA MET A 19 3.17 -30.00 7.06
C MET A 19 2.21 -28.96 7.65
N ALA A 20 2.66 -28.25 8.68
CA ALA A 20 1.94 -27.07 9.15
C ALA A 20 1.97 -26.01 8.04
N PRO A 21 0.83 -25.43 7.63
CA PRO A 21 0.84 -24.26 6.78
C PRO A 21 1.47 -23.12 7.58
N LEU A 22 2.61 -22.60 7.10
CA LEU A 22 3.10 -21.30 7.54
C LEU A 22 2.09 -20.26 7.07
N ALA A 23 1.06 -20.00 7.88
CA ALA A 23 0.28 -18.78 7.77
C ALA A 23 1.25 -17.64 8.06
N ALA A 24 1.74 -17.01 7.00
CA ALA A 24 2.49 -15.77 7.13
C ALA A 24 1.42 -14.68 7.33
N TRP A 25 1.27 -14.24 8.56
CA TRP A 25 0.44 -13.08 8.91
C TRP A 25 1.18 -11.82 8.48
N SER A 26 0.47 -10.70 8.23
CA SER A 26 1.14 -9.40 8.11
C SER A 26 1.92 -9.16 9.42
N GLN A 27 3.24 -9.30 9.38
CA GLN A 27 4.06 -9.13 10.57
C GLN A 27 4.18 -7.63 10.82
N ILE A 28 3.44 -7.13 11.82
CA ILE A 28 3.76 -5.84 12.43
C ILE A 28 5.13 -6.03 13.09
N GLY A 29 6.17 -5.48 12.46
CA GLY A 29 7.55 -5.70 12.89
C GLY A 29 7.99 -4.73 13.98
N ILE A 30 7.44 -3.51 13.99
CA ILE A 30 7.86 -2.38 14.82
C ILE A 30 6.65 -1.48 15.10
N SER A 31 6.53 -0.93 16.30
CA SER A 31 5.55 0.11 16.67
C SER A 31 6.25 1.27 17.39
N VAL A 32 6.01 2.51 16.95
CA VAL A 32 6.68 3.73 17.43
C VAL A 32 5.70 4.90 17.56
N THR A 33 5.96 5.84 18.47
CA THR A 33 5.09 7.02 18.68
C THR A 33 5.52 8.24 17.88
N ILE A 34 6.71 8.22 17.29
CA ILE A 34 7.25 9.30 16.49
C ILE A 34 6.73 9.15 15.06
N VAL A 35 6.17 10.22 14.50
CA VAL A 35 5.59 10.21 13.14
C VAL A 35 6.66 9.93 12.09
N PRO A 36 6.43 8.98 11.15
CA PRO A 36 7.29 8.79 9.99
C PRO A 36 7.44 10.09 9.17
N PRO A 37 8.66 10.44 8.70
CA PRO A 37 8.85 11.63 7.87
C PRO A 37 8.11 11.51 6.54
N ALA A 38 7.93 12.65 5.88
CA ALA A 38 7.32 12.68 4.56
C ALA A 38 8.13 11.85 3.54
N LEU A 39 7.46 11.20 2.58
CA LEU A 39 8.08 10.54 1.44
C LEU A 39 8.81 11.60 0.59
N PRO A 40 10.13 11.45 0.38
CA PRO A 40 10.85 12.29 -0.55
C PRO A 40 10.36 12.07 -1.98
N LEU A 41 10.41 13.12 -2.80
CA LEU A 41 10.18 13.02 -4.24
C LEU A 41 11.53 12.85 -4.94
N TYR A 42 11.63 11.90 -5.85
CA TYR A 42 12.87 11.56 -6.55
C TYR A 42 12.57 11.02 -7.95
N ALA A 43 13.57 10.70 -8.74
CA ALA A 43 13.36 10.00 -10.00
C ALA A 43 13.60 8.49 -9.84
N GLN A 44 12.99 7.65 -10.67
CA GLN A 44 13.32 6.25 -10.72
C GLN A 44 14.57 6.12 -11.60
N PRO A 45 15.64 5.49 -11.11
CA PRO A 45 16.84 5.28 -11.91
C PRO A 45 16.49 4.42 -13.14
N PRO A 46 17.21 4.57 -14.25
CA PRO A 46 17.04 3.71 -15.42
C PRO A 46 17.08 2.22 -15.05
N ILE A 47 16.09 1.43 -15.49
CA ILE A 47 16.03 -0.01 -15.21
C ILE A 47 17.33 -0.73 -15.62
N PRO A 48 17.94 -1.60 -14.78
CA PRO A 48 19.19 -2.28 -15.13
C PRO A 48 19.09 -3.20 -16.34
N GLY A 49 17.98 -3.94 -16.45
CA GLY A 49 17.70 -4.88 -17.53
C GLY A 49 16.37 -5.63 -17.32
N ASP A 50 16.11 -6.59 -18.21
CA ASP A 50 14.92 -7.45 -18.15
C ASP A 50 14.88 -8.26 -16.84
N GLY A 51 13.69 -8.48 -16.30
CA GLY A 51 13.45 -9.27 -15.08
C GLY A 51 13.45 -8.45 -13.79
N TYR A 52 13.97 -7.23 -13.78
CA TYR A 52 13.94 -6.36 -12.61
C TYR A 52 12.54 -5.78 -12.35
N LEU A 53 12.13 -5.71 -11.09
CA LEU A 53 10.91 -5.06 -10.61
C LEU A 53 11.25 -3.89 -9.71
N TRP A 54 10.47 -2.81 -9.81
CA TRP A 54 10.68 -1.63 -8.97
C TRP A 54 10.19 -1.89 -7.54
N THR A 55 11.05 -1.57 -6.57
CA THR A 55 10.72 -1.53 -5.14
C THR A 55 10.91 -0.09 -4.65
N PRO A 56 9.86 0.56 -4.14
CA PRO A 56 9.98 1.95 -3.73
C PRO A 56 10.75 2.09 -2.41
N GLY A 57 11.36 3.24 -2.21
CA GLY A 57 12.04 3.57 -0.95
C GLY A 57 11.04 3.83 0.17
N TYR A 58 11.52 3.69 1.41
CA TYR A 58 10.71 3.84 2.62
C TYR A 58 11.57 4.29 3.80
N TRP A 59 10.92 4.88 4.80
CA TRP A 59 11.54 5.18 6.09
C TRP A 59 11.51 3.92 6.96
N ALA A 60 12.66 3.32 7.22
CA ALA A 60 12.84 2.28 8.23
C ALA A 60 13.05 2.91 9.61
N TRP A 61 12.67 2.22 10.68
CA TRP A 61 12.95 2.67 12.04
C TRP A 61 14.21 2.01 12.58
N ASP A 62 15.18 2.81 13.02
CA ASP A 62 16.35 2.33 13.76
C ASP A 62 16.14 2.52 15.26
N ALA A 63 15.83 1.42 15.94
CA ALA A 63 15.65 1.40 17.39
C ALA A 63 16.94 1.74 18.16
N GLY A 64 18.12 1.50 17.57
CA GLY A 64 19.40 1.81 18.21
C GLY A 64 19.65 3.31 18.32
N SER A 65 19.20 4.09 17.34
CA SER A 65 19.30 5.56 17.38
C SER A 65 18.02 6.26 17.83
N GLY A 66 16.87 5.57 17.78
CA GLY A 66 15.57 6.19 17.95
C GLY A 66 15.23 7.17 16.81
N ASP A 67 15.59 6.83 15.57
CA ASP A 67 15.37 7.71 14.40
C ASP A 67 14.96 6.89 13.16
N TYR A 68 14.41 7.58 12.17
CA TYR A 68 14.11 7.01 10.87
C TYR A 68 15.32 7.04 9.95
N ILE A 69 15.48 5.98 9.16
CA ILE A 69 16.51 5.85 8.13
C ILE A 69 15.83 5.67 6.78
N TRP A 70 16.22 6.46 5.80
CA TRP A 70 15.73 6.27 4.45
C TRP A 70 16.41 5.06 3.81
N VAL A 71 15.61 4.05 3.46
CA VAL A 71 16.04 2.95 2.59
C VAL A 71 15.71 3.35 1.16
N PRO A 72 16.71 3.53 0.27
CA PRO A 72 16.46 4.01 -1.08
C PRO A 72 15.53 3.10 -1.89
N GLY A 73 14.78 3.68 -2.82
CA GLY A 73 14.07 2.89 -3.82
C GLY A 73 15.06 2.19 -4.74
N THR A 74 14.77 0.97 -5.16
CA THR A 74 15.70 0.20 -6.00
C THR A 74 15.01 -0.80 -6.92
N TRP A 75 15.67 -1.14 -8.02
CA TRP A 75 15.24 -2.23 -8.89
C TRP A 75 15.74 -3.57 -8.33
N VAL A 76 14.85 -4.55 -8.17
CA VAL A 76 15.16 -5.85 -7.57
C VAL A 76 14.73 -6.98 -8.51
N GLU A 77 15.54 -8.03 -8.63
CA GLU A 77 15.11 -9.26 -9.27
C GLU A 77 14.15 -10.05 -8.35
N PRO A 78 12.96 -10.42 -8.82
CA PRO A 78 12.01 -11.19 -8.03
C PRO A 78 12.60 -12.57 -7.72
N PRO A 79 12.35 -13.14 -6.53
CA PRO A 79 12.91 -14.44 -6.15
C PRO A 79 12.39 -15.60 -7.00
N SER A 80 11.28 -15.41 -7.73
CA SER A 80 10.74 -16.37 -8.69
C SER A 80 9.84 -15.65 -9.71
N VAL A 81 9.74 -16.25 -10.90
CA VAL A 81 8.80 -15.81 -11.94
C VAL A 81 7.36 -15.83 -11.41
N GLY A 82 6.58 -14.81 -11.77
CA GLY A 82 5.17 -14.68 -11.37
C GLY A 82 4.97 -13.93 -10.05
N LEU A 83 6.05 -13.60 -9.32
CA LEU A 83 5.96 -12.82 -8.09
C LEU A 83 6.02 -11.31 -8.37
N LEU A 84 5.28 -10.56 -7.56
CA LEU A 84 5.23 -9.10 -7.52
C LEU A 84 5.55 -8.66 -6.10
N TRP A 85 6.09 -7.45 -5.97
CA TRP A 85 6.41 -6.85 -4.69
C TRP A 85 5.22 -6.07 -4.14
N THR A 86 4.84 -6.34 -2.89
CA THR A 86 3.97 -5.46 -2.11
C THR A 86 4.86 -4.59 -1.22
N PRO A 87 4.84 -3.25 -1.38
CA PRO A 87 5.61 -2.35 -0.53
C PRO A 87 5.22 -2.50 0.95
N GLY A 88 6.21 -2.34 1.84
CA GLY A 88 5.93 -2.12 3.24
C GLY A 88 5.35 -0.73 3.47
N TYR A 89 4.62 -0.54 4.56
CA TYR A 89 4.00 0.75 4.90
C TYR A 89 3.88 0.95 6.41
N TRP A 90 3.84 2.22 6.82
CA TRP A 90 3.47 2.58 8.19
C TRP A 90 1.95 2.76 8.30
N GLY A 91 1.34 2.11 9.28
CA GLY A 91 -0.07 2.28 9.64
C GLY A 91 -0.20 2.83 11.05
N PHE A 92 -1.01 3.86 11.25
CA PHE A 92 -1.32 4.36 12.58
C PHE A 92 -2.41 3.51 13.23
N ILE A 93 -2.05 2.78 14.28
CA ILE A 93 -2.93 1.85 14.99
C ILE A 93 -2.70 2.02 16.50
N GLY A 94 -3.78 2.22 17.25
CA GLY A 94 -3.74 2.23 18.71
C GLY A 94 -2.84 3.31 19.33
N GLY A 95 -2.70 4.48 18.68
CA GLY A 95 -1.86 5.57 19.19
C GLY A 95 -0.39 5.50 18.77
N SER A 96 -0.03 4.56 17.90
CA SER A 96 1.34 4.33 17.43
C SER A 96 1.40 4.09 15.93
N TYR A 97 2.54 4.31 15.30
CA TYR A 97 2.85 3.97 13.93
C TYR A 97 3.46 2.56 13.90
N ALA A 98 2.78 1.64 13.24
CA ALA A 98 3.16 0.24 13.09
C ALA A 98 3.71 -0.02 11.69
N TRP A 99 4.89 -0.65 11.58
CA TRP A 99 5.46 -1.05 10.30
C TRP A 99 4.90 -2.39 9.84
N HIS A 100 4.23 -2.39 8.70
CA HIS A 100 3.85 -3.57 7.96
C HIS A 100 4.95 -3.88 6.94
N ARG A 101 5.66 -5.00 7.15
CA ARG A 101 6.77 -5.38 6.26
C ARG A 101 6.26 -5.72 4.86
N GLY A 102 7.01 -5.28 3.83
CA GLY A 102 6.76 -5.67 2.45
C GLY A 102 7.06 -7.15 2.18
N TYR A 103 6.46 -7.69 1.12
CA TYR A 103 6.56 -9.11 0.78
C TYR A 103 6.39 -9.38 -0.72
N TRP A 104 6.88 -10.53 -1.17
CA TRP A 104 6.67 -11.05 -2.51
C TRP A 104 5.41 -11.92 -2.55
N GLY A 105 4.52 -11.70 -3.51
CA GLY A 105 3.30 -12.50 -3.69
C GLY A 105 2.94 -12.64 -5.16
N SER A 106 2.02 -13.55 -5.49
CA SER A 106 1.54 -13.72 -6.88
C SER A 106 0.74 -12.52 -7.39
N GLN A 107 0.29 -11.65 -6.48
CA GLN A 107 -0.40 -10.39 -6.71
C GLN A 107 0.08 -9.36 -5.68
N VAL A 108 -0.09 -8.07 -5.97
CA VAL A 108 0.19 -7.00 -5.01
C VAL A 108 -0.99 -6.85 -4.07
N GLY A 109 -0.74 -7.00 -2.77
CA GLY A 109 -1.77 -6.83 -1.73
C GLY A 109 -1.86 -5.39 -1.23
N TYR A 110 -2.39 -5.22 -0.02
CA TYR A 110 -2.54 -3.90 0.58
C TYR A 110 -1.20 -3.34 1.06
N TYR A 111 -0.94 -2.06 0.75
CA TYR A 111 0.26 -1.33 1.18
C TYR A 111 -0.08 0.06 1.76
N GLY A 112 -1.14 0.13 2.56
CA GLY A 112 -1.53 1.38 3.24
C GLY A 112 -2.23 2.40 2.35
N GLY A 113 -2.49 2.07 1.08
CA GLY A 113 -3.07 3.02 0.12
C GLY A 113 -2.14 4.18 -0.26
N ILE A 114 -0.85 4.08 0.07
CA ILE A 114 0.17 5.12 -0.13
C ILE A 114 0.60 5.14 -1.60
N ASN A 115 0.70 6.32 -2.19
CA ASN A 115 1.20 6.46 -3.56
C ASN A 115 2.73 6.55 -3.56
N TYR A 116 3.40 5.41 -3.73
CA TYR A 116 4.86 5.32 -3.85
C TYR A 116 5.38 5.66 -5.27
N GLY A 117 4.49 5.88 -6.24
CA GLY A 117 4.85 6.13 -7.63
C GLY A 117 5.32 4.87 -8.38
N TYR A 118 5.73 5.09 -9.63
CA TYR A 118 6.29 4.11 -10.57
C TYR A 118 5.46 2.82 -10.71
N GLY A 119 4.14 2.98 -10.65
CA GLY A 119 3.17 1.89 -10.73
C GLY A 119 2.46 1.58 -9.41
N TYR A 120 2.97 2.03 -8.26
CA TYR A 120 2.32 1.92 -6.96
C TYR A 120 1.50 3.17 -6.67
N VAL A 121 0.30 3.23 -7.23
CA VAL A 121 -0.58 4.41 -7.15
C VAL A 121 -1.50 4.42 -5.92
N GLY A 122 -1.23 3.56 -4.94
CA GLY A 122 -2.07 3.37 -3.75
C GLY A 122 -3.07 2.21 -3.85
N ASN A 123 -3.10 1.47 -4.97
CA ASN A 123 -3.79 0.20 -5.05
C ASN A 123 -3.18 -0.67 -6.16
N GLY A 124 -2.91 -1.94 -5.86
CA GLY A 124 -2.28 -2.88 -6.81
C GLY A 124 -0.95 -2.36 -7.40
N TYR A 125 -0.63 -2.79 -8.63
CA TYR A 125 0.60 -2.37 -9.31
C TYR A 125 0.38 -2.20 -10.82
N ALA A 126 0.71 -1.01 -11.33
CA ALA A 126 0.55 -0.61 -12.73
C ALA A 126 1.89 -0.51 -13.48
N GLY A 127 3.01 -0.87 -12.85
CA GLY A 127 4.34 -0.83 -13.46
C GLY A 127 4.57 -1.93 -14.49
N GLY A 128 3.80 -3.01 -14.46
CA GLY A 128 3.92 -4.08 -15.43
C GLY A 128 3.06 -5.27 -15.09
N ARG A 129 3.25 -6.36 -15.84
CA ARG A 129 2.55 -7.62 -15.60
C ARG A 129 3.37 -8.79 -16.15
N TRP A 130 3.25 -9.95 -15.51
CA TRP A 130 3.76 -11.20 -16.08
C TRP A 130 2.92 -11.62 -17.30
N ASP A 131 3.57 -12.02 -18.37
CA ASP A 131 2.98 -12.62 -19.57
C ASP A 131 3.85 -13.81 -20.01
N ARG A 132 3.30 -15.02 -19.92
CA ARG A 132 3.96 -16.28 -20.33
C ARG A 132 5.40 -16.41 -19.79
N GLY A 133 5.60 -16.08 -18.51
CA GLY A 133 6.89 -16.19 -17.82
C GLY A 133 7.84 -15.01 -18.00
N HIS A 134 7.49 -14.00 -18.81
CA HIS A 134 8.28 -12.79 -18.98
C HIS A 134 7.56 -11.58 -18.38
N PHE A 135 8.28 -10.71 -17.68
CA PHE A 135 7.70 -9.49 -17.15
C PHE A 135 7.57 -8.43 -18.26
N ARG A 136 6.35 -7.98 -18.52
CA ARG A 136 6.06 -6.87 -19.44
C ARG A 136 6.01 -5.56 -18.69
N TYR A 137 6.66 -4.54 -19.21
CA TYR A 137 6.80 -3.25 -18.52
C TYR A 137 5.89 -2.17 -19.08
N ASN A 138 5.21 -1.43 -18.20
CA ASN A 138 4.45 -0.25 -18.57
C ASN A 138 5.35 0.99 -18.62
N THR A 139 5.67 1.43 -19.83
CA THR A 139 6.48 2.64 -20.09
C THR A 139 5.78 3.95 -19.72
N ALA A 140 4.48 3.92 -19.38
CA ALA A 140 3.77 5.09 -18.87
C ALA A 140 4.28 5.52 -17.47
N VAL A 141 4.78 4.57 -16.68
CA VAL A 141 5.20 4.83 -15.30
C VAL A 141 6.63 4.44 -15.00
N ASN A 142 7.27 3.55 -15.77
CA ASN A 142 8.66 3.17 -15.52
C ASN A 142 9.66 3.96 -16.38
N ASN A 143 10.84 4.21 -15.81
CA ASN A 143 12.01 4.77 -16.49
C ASN A 143 12.75 3.67 -17.25
N ILE A 144 12.36 3.50 -18.52
CA ILE A 144 12.92 2.49 -19.42
C ILE A 144 13.56 3.22 -20.61
N PRO A 145 14.90 3.40 -20.59
CA PRO A 145 15.60 3.92 -21.75
C PRO A 145 15.38 3.06 -22.98
N GLN A 146 15.41 3.68 -24.16
CA GLN A 146 15.28 2.97 -25.43
C GLN A 146 16.36 1.89 -25.55
N GLY A 147 15.96 0.70 -25.99
CA GLY A 147 16.86 -0.44 -26.21
C GLY A 147 17.33 -1.17 -24.96
N ARG A 148 16.97 -0.73 -23.75
CA ARG A 148 17.39 -1.41 -22.51
C ARG A 148 16.57 -2.66 -22.18
N VAL A 149 15.28 -2.60 -22.52
CA VAL A 149 14.29 -3.67 -22.33
C VAL A 149 13.33 -3.63 -23.51
N HIS A 150 13.01 -4.80 -24.06
CA HIS A 150 12.13 -4.90 -25.26
C HIS A 150 10.70 -5.33 -24.93
N ASN A 151 10.49 -5.99 -23.79
CA ASN A 151 9.18 -6.46 -23.39
C ASN A 151 8.32 -5.34 -22.78
N VAL A 152 8.01 -4.33 -23.56
CA VAL A 152 7.32 -3.13 -23.10
C VAL A 152 5.90 -3.03 -23.65
N TYR A 153 5.09 -2.22 -22.98
CA TYR A 153 3.81 -1.71 -23.47
C TYR A 153 3.60 -0.31 -22.90
N ARG A 154 2.53 0.36 -23.31
CA ARG A 154 2.14 1.66 -22.75
C ARG A 154 0.64 1.69 -22.51
N THR A 155 0.26 1.80 -21.24
CA THR A 155 -1.14 1.99 -20.83
C THR A 155 -1.19 3.15 -19.84
N PRO A 156 -2.03 4.17 -20.07
CA PRO A 156 -2.20 5.26 -19.12
C PRO A 156 -2.57 4.74 -17.74
N VAL A 157 -1.98 5.35 -16.71
CA VAL A 157 -2.27 5.03 -15.31
C VAL A 157 -2.95 6.24 -14.69
N PRO A 158 -4.11 6.08 -14.03
CA PRO A 158 -4.76 7.18 -13.33
C PRO A 158 -3.81 7.81 -12.32
N GLN A 159 -3.58 9.11 -12.45
CA GLN A 159 -2.85 9.89 -11.46
C GLN A 159 -3.76 10.09 -10.24
N ARG A 160 -3.28 9.69 -9.06
CA ARG A 160 -3.91 10.05 -7.80
C ARG A 160 -3.22 11.28 -7.21
N PRO A 161 -3.94 12.18 -6.52
CA PRO A 161 -3.32 13.25 -5.77
C PRO A 161 -2.20 12.70 -4.90
N VAL A 162 -1.05 13.36 -4.93
CA VAL A 162 0.07 13.02 -4.04
C VAL A 162 -0.22 13.65 -2.72
N HIS A 163 0.04 12.85 -1.71
CA HIS A 163 0.34 13.34 -0.41
C HIS A 163 1.66 12.66 -0.01
N GLN A 164 2.57 13.41 0.62
CA GLN A 164 3.88 12.87 0.99
C GLN A 164 3.82 12.12 2.31
N GLU A 165 2.66 11.86 2.91
CA GLU A 165 2.64 11.04 4.12
C GLU A 165 3.13 9.64 3.77
N SER A 166 4.14 9.19 4.52
CA SER A 166 4.68 7.84 4.41
C SER A 166 3.88 6.83 5.26
N PHE A 167 2.70 7.23 5.73
CA PHE A 167 1.84 6.45 6.62
C PHE A 167 0.35 6.63 6.33
N ASN A 168 -0.43 5.65 6.74
CA ASN A 168 -1.90 5.66 6.72
C ASN A 168 -2.46 5.89 8.12
N GLY A 169 -3.49 6.73 8.27
CA GLY A 169 -4.22 6.92 9.51
C GLY A 169 -3.62 7.97 10.44
N GLY A 170 -4.17 8.08 11.66
CA GLY A 170 -3.72 9.06 12.66
C GLY A 170 -3.98 10.49 12.18
N ASN A 171 -2.94 11.31 12.17
CA ASN A 171 -3.01 12.69 11.69
C ASN A 171 -2.89 12.82 10.16
N SER A 172 -2.72 11.71 9.43
CA SER A 172 -2.77 11.74 7.96
C SER A 172 -4.19 12.05 7.52
N PRO A 173 -4.41 12.90 6.49
CA PRO A 173 -5.73 13.06 5.87
C PRO A 173 -6.21 11.78 5.17
N TRP A 174 -5.35 10.76 5.08
CA TRP A 174 -5.61 9.53 4.38
C TRP A 174 -5.86 8.34 5.32
N HIS A 175 -7.02 7.72 5.13
CA HIS A 175 -7.48 6.57 5.88
C HIS A 175 -7.94 5.47 4.91
N ALA A 176 -7.08 5.09 3.96
CA ALA A 176 -7.38 3.97 3.08
C ALA A 176 -7.64 2.70 3.90
N GLN A 177 -8.52 1.87 3.37
CA GLN A 177 -8.80 0.54 3.88
C GLN A 177 -8.57 -0.46 2.74
N PRO A 178 -8.07 -1.67 3.03
CA PRO A 178 -7.89 -2.67 1.99
C PRO A 178 -9.24 -3.04 1.38
N ASN A 179 -9.29 -3.22 0.08
CA ASN A 179 -10.45 -3.83 -0.57
C ASN A 179 -10.43 -5.37 -0.41
N ALA A 180 -11.48 -6.05 -0.88
CA ALA A 180 -11.60 -7.50 -0.72
C ALA A 180 -10.47 -8.30 -1.40
N ASN A 181 -10.00 -7.86 -2.56
CA ASN A 181 -8.90 -8.50 -3.26
C ASN A 181 -7.56 -8.25 -2.56
N GLU A 182 -7.31 -7.01 -2.12
CA GLU A 182 -6.10 -6.66 -1.38
C GLU A 182 -6.00 -7.47 -0.07
N ARG A 183 -7.10 -7.60 0.69
CA ARG A 183 -7.15 -8.50 1.87
C ARG A 183 -6.87 -9.95 1.48
N ARG A 184 -7.44 -10.43 0.37
CA ARG A 184 -7.20 -11.81 -0.09
C ARG A 184 -5.73 -12.05 -0.42
N PHE A 185 -5.08 -11.09 -1.09
CA PHE A 185 -3.66 -11.20 -1.47
C PHE A 185 -2.73 -11.03 -0.28
N GLU A 186 -3.07 -10.17 0.67
CA GLU A 186 -2.34 -10.02 1.93
C GLU A 186 -2.37 -11.29 2.78
N ASN A 187 -3.49 -12.02 2.80
CA ASN A 187 -3.60 -13.29 3.51
C ASN A 187 -3.15 -14.51 2.67
N ALA A 188 -2.78 -14.31 1.40
CA ALA A 188 -2.30 -15.40 0.55
C ALA A 188 -0.85 -15.76 0.92
N GLN A 189 -0.36 -16.89 0.43
CA GLN A 189 1.02 -17.26 0.63
C GLN A 189 1.95 -16.20 0.01
N HIS A 190 2.84 -15.66 0.84
CA HIS A 190 3.83 -14.67 0.44
C HIS A 190 5.23 -15.01 0.96
N GLY A 191 6.23 -14.57 0.21
CA GLY A 191 7.65 -14.69 0.53
C GLY A 191 8.20 -13.41 1.17
N ASN A 192 9.19 -13.58 2.03
CA ASN A 192 9.93 -12.47 2.65
C ASN A 192 10.78 -11.71 1.61
N PRO A 193 11.23 -10.47 1.93
CA PRO A 193 12.22 -9.78 1.12
C PRO A 193 13.43 -10.68 0.81
N THR A 194 14.02 -10.53 -0.37
CA THR A 194 15.21 -11.30 -0.76
C THR A 194 16.43 -10.91 0.08
N GLN A 195 17.48 -11.74 0.08
CA GLN A 195 18.73 -11.39 0.75
C GLN A 195 19.30 -10.06 0.23
N ALA A 196 19.26 -9.83 -1.09
CA ALA A 196 19.69 -8.57 -1.68
C ALA A 196 18.90 -7.35 -1.16
N GLN A 197 17.59 -7.49 -0.92
CA GLN A 197 16.78 -6.42 -0.32
C GLN A 197 17.13 -6.19 1.16
N MET A 198 17.39 -7.26 1.91
CA MET A 198 17.82 -7.15 3.31
C MET A 198 19.21 -6.54 3.44
N ASP A 199 20.15 -6.90 2.55
CA ASP A 199 21.49 -6.32 2.49
C ASP A 199 21.43 -4.84 2.07
N HIS A 200 20.52 -4.49 1.17
CA HIS A 200 20.24 -3.09 0.83
C HIS A 200 19.74 -2.33 2.06
N GLU A 201 18.70 -2.80 2.73
CA GLU A 201 18.23 -2.18 3.97
C GLU A 201 19.38 -2.02 4.99
N HIS A 202 20.14 -3.09 5.26
CA HIS A 202 21.28 -3.04 6.18
C HIS A 202 22.34 -2.01 5.77
N GLY A 203 22.63 -1.89 4.47
CA GLY A 203 23.53 -0.88 3.93
C GLY A 203 23.07 0.55 4.24
N ALA A 204 21.77 0.83 4.15
CA ALA A 204 21.21 2.15 4.50
C ALA A 204 21.38 2.46 6.01
N PHE A 205 21.22 1.46 6.88
CA PHE A 205 21.44 1.64 8.33
C PHE A 205 22.88 2.02 8.68
N GLY A 206 23.84 1.59 7.86
CA GLY A 206 25.25 1.95 7.96
C GLY A 206 25.60 3.35 7.46
N MET A 207 24.64 4.11 6.91
CA MET A 207 24.87 5.44 6.33
C MET A 207 24.24 6.53 7.20
N PRO A 208 25.02 7.23 8.05
CA PRO A 208 24.48 8.28 8.92
C PRO A 208 23.71 9.36 8.17
N GLU A 209 24.11 9.72 6.96
CA GLU A 209 23.47 10.70 6.11
C GLU A 209 22.06 10.28 5.63
N GLN A 210 21.70 9.01 5.73
CA GLN A 210 20.33 8.52 5.46
C GLN A 210 19.39 8.69 6.65
N ARG A 211 19.90 9.03 7.83
CA ARG A 211 19.10 9.28 9.03
C ARG A 211 18.32 10.58 8.89
N ASN A 212 17.04 10.54 9.21
CA ASN A 212 16.15 11.69 9.15
C ASN A 212 16.63 12.85 10.03
N GLY A 213 17.19 12.58 11.21
CA GLY A 213 17.79 13.59 12.07
C GLY A 213 18.96 14.35 11.42
N ASN A 214 19.66 13.72 10.47
CA ASN A 214 20.80 14.32 9.76
C ASN A 214 20.41 14.96 8.42
N ASN A 215 19.42 14.39 7.71
CA ASN A 215 19.02 14.87 6.39
C ASN A 215 17.72 15.68 6.37
N HIS A 216 17.02 15.76 7.50
CA HIS A 216 15.78 16.52 7.67
C HIS A 216 14.69 16.16 6.64
N GLY A 217 14.56 14.89 6.31
CA GLY A 217 13.60 14.37 5.33
C GLY A 217 14.07 14.47 3.88
N VAL A 218 15.31 14.88 3.63
CA VAL A 218 15.90 15.05 2.30
C VAL A 218 17.14 14.15 2.15
N PRO A 219 16.97 12.81 2.12
CA PRO A 219 18.08 11.88 2.02
C PRO A 219 18.96 12.14 0.78
N PRO A 220 20.30 12.10 0.89
CA PRO A 220 21.17 12.37 -0.24
C PRO A 220 21.01 11.31 -1.32
N THR A 221 20.85 10.04 -0.98
CA THR A 221 20.53 8.98 -1.96
C THR A 221 19.08 8.55 -1.78
N ALA A 222 18.21 8.97 -2.70
CA ALA A 222 16.78 8.67 -2.65
C ALA A 222 16.43 7.33 -3.34
N ALA A 223 17.16 6.97 -4.39
CA ALA A 223 17.06 5.68 -5.05
C ALA A 223 18.39 5.20 -5.66
N THR A 224 18.55 3.90 -5.79
CA THR A 224 19.71 3.24 -6.42
C THR A 224 19.25 2.39 -7.60
N PRO A 225 20.09 2.21 -8.64
CA PRO A 225 19.74 1.37 -9.78
C PRO A 225 19.63 -0.12 -9.42
N ARG A 226 20.26 -0.56 -8.32
CA ARG A 226 20.25 -1.96 -7.84
C ARG A 226 20.52 -2.03 -6.32
N PRO A 227 20.20 -3.14 -5.64
CA PRO A 227 20.46 -3.29 -4.22
C PRO A 227 21.94 -3.10 -3.91
N GLY A 228 22.26 -2.37 -2.84
CA GLY A 228 23.64 -2.03 -2.47
C GLY A 228 24.35 -1.01 -3.37
N GLY A 229 23.72 -0.53 -4.45
CA GLY A 229 24.30 0.41 -5.43
C GLY A 229 24.40 1.87 -4.97
N TYR A 230 24.78 2.14 -3.73
CA TYR A 230 24.78 3.49 -3.14
C TYR A 230 25.81 4.46 -3.73
N GLY A 231 26.93 3.94 -4.24
CA GLY A 231 27.97 4.72 -4.93
C GLY A 231 27.85 4.68 -6.45
N ASP A 232 26.74 4.17 -6.99
CA ASP A 232 26.54 4.06 -8.44
C ASP A 232 26.31 5.47 -9.04
N PRO A 233 26.90 5.80 -10.20
CA PRO A 233 26.66 7.10 -10.85
C PRO A 233 25.20 7.33 -11.26
N GLN A 234 24.38 6.27 -11.33
CA GLN A 234 22.95 6.37 -11.64
C GLN A 234 22.06 6.41 -10.39
N VAL A 235 22.61 6.73 -9.21
CA VAL A 235 21.76 7.05 -8.05
C VAL A 235 20.89 8.26 -8.32
N GLU A 236 19.73 8.28 -7.69
CA GLU A 236 18.79 9.38 -7.77
C GLU A 236 18.71 10.09 -6.43
N HIS A 237 18.67 11.41 -6.49
CA HIS A 237 18.60 12.29 -5.33
C HIS A 237 17.16 12.79 -5.13
N VAL A 238 16.88 13.33 -3.94
CA VAL A 238 15.63 14.05 -3.71
C VAL A 238 15.59 15.29 -4.60
N ARG A 239 14.43 15.52 -5.21
CA ARG A 239 14.19 16.67 -6.08
C ARG A 239 13.03 17.51 -5.52
N PRO A 240 13.08 18.84 -5.69
CA PRO A 240 11.91 19.68 -5.42
C PRO A 240 10.71 19.19 -6.24
N ALA A 241 9.49 19.32 -5.70
CA ALA A 241 8.26 18.87 -6.35
C ALA A 241 8.09 19.43 -7.78
N GLN A 242 8.62 20.62 -8.05
CA GLN A 242 8.58 21.29 -9.35
C GLN A 242 9.50 20.64 -10.41
N GLN A 243 10.52 19.89 -9.97
CA GLN A 243 11.55 19.28 -10.80
C GLN A 243 11.47 17.74 -10.83
N ALA A 244 10.54 17.15 -10.06
CA ALA A 244 10.28 15.72 -10.08
C ALA A 244 9.77 15.31 -11.47
N PRO A 245 10.34 14.27 -12.11
CA PRO A 245 9.92 13.86 -13.44
C PRO A 245 8.47 13.41 -13.43
N THR A 246 7.67 13.89 -14.39
CA THR A 246 6.23 13.61 -14.47
C THR A 246 5.92 12.13 -14.73
N ARG A 247 6.91 11.35 -15.21
CA ARG A 247 6.74 9.92 -15.51
C ARG A 247 6.78 9.11 -14.23
N GLY A 248 5.68 8.45 -13.90
CA GLY A 248 5.59 7.52 -12.78
C GLY A 248 5.57 8.14 -11.40
N GLN A 249 6.08 9.36 -11.20
CA GLN A 249 5.93 10.04 -9.91
C GLN A 249 4.47 10.46 -9.68
N PRO A 250 4.06 10.49 -8.41
CA PRO A 250 2.84 11.17 -8.02
C PRO A 250 2.89 12.68 -8.43
N GLN A 251 1.85 13.24 -9.06
CA GLN A 251 1.77 14.69 -9.37
C GLN A 251 1.12 15.53 -8.26
N MET A 252 1.90 16.37 -7.58
CA MET A 252 1.36 17.28 -6.57
C MET A 252 0.51 18.35 -7.25
N ARG A 253 -0.81 18.32 -7.03
CA ARG A 253 -1.67 19.44 -7.39
C ARG A 253 -1.66 20.41 -6.21
N ALA A 254 -1.22 21.65 -6.45
CA ALA A 254 -1.51 22.75 -5.53
C ALA A 254 -3.04 22.86 -5.43
N GLN A 255 -3.61 22.45 -4.31
CA GLN A 255 -4.98 22.84 -4.01
C GLN A 255 -4.92 24.33 -3.66
N PRO A 256 -5.73 25.21 -4.28
CA PRO A 256 -5.91 26.53 -3.71
C PRO A 256 -6.44 26.31 -2.29
N GLU A 257 -5.72 26.84 -1.30
CA GLU A 257 -6.22 26.93 0.06
C GLU A 257 -7.63 27.51 -0.04
N THR A 258 -8.64 26.69 0.22
CA THR A 258 -9.98 27.21 0.41
C THR A 258 -9.88 27.94 1.74
N ARG A 259 -9.55 29.23 1.68
CA ARG A 259 -9.66 30.16 2.80
C ARG A 259 -11.03 29.89 3.38
N ALA A 260 -11.07 29.31 4.58
CA ALA A 260 -12.30 29.02 5.27
C ALA A 260 -13.10 30.32 5.29
N GLN A 261 -14.16 30.36 4.48
CA GLN A 261 -15.13 31.43 4.58
C GLN A 261 -15.78 31.27 5.95
N PRO A 262 -15.77 32.30 6.81
CA PRO A 262 -16.47 32.20 8.08
C PRO A 262 -17.93 31.87 7.78
N ALA A 263 -18.43 30.79 8.39
CA ALA A 263 -19.82 30.39 8.26
C ALA A 263 -20.73 31.58 8.63
N PRO A 264 -21.83 31.82 7.90
CA PRO A 264 -22.77 32.85 8.29
C PRO A 264 -23.31 32.52 9.69
N ALA A 265 -23.25 33.51 10.58
CA ALA A 265 -23.76 33.41 11.94
C ALA A 265 -25.21 32.91 11.90
N ARG A 266 -25.47 31.81 12.61
CA ARG A 266 -26.85 31.38 12.87
C ARG A 266 -27.46 32.41 13.80
N GLU A 267 -28.44 33.13 13.27
CA GLU A 267 -29.28 34.05 14.01
C GLU A 267 -30.11 33.26 15.04
N GLU A 268 -29.79 33.44 16.32
CA GLU A 268 -30.52 32.86 17.44
C GLU A 268 -31.94 33.45 17.47
N ARG A 269 -32.95 32.62 17.22
CA ARG A 269 -34.35 32.98 17.47
C ARG A 269 -34.67 32.72 18.95
N PRO A 270 -35.24 33.70 19.69
CA PRO A 270 -35.53 33.52 21.10
C PRO A 270 -36.71 32.57 21.34
N GLN A 271 -36.58 31.80 22.42
CA GLN A 271 -37.52 30.82 22.95
C GLN A 271 -38.84 31.48 23.40
N GLY A 272 -39.98 30.88 23.02
CA GLY A 272 -41.30 31.16 23.57
C GLY A 272 -41.85 29.93 24.29
N GLN A 273 -42.21 30.10 25.57
CA GLN A 273 -42.64 29.09 26.54
C GLN A 273 -44.15 28.68 26.35
N PRO A 274 -44.65 27.55 26.91
CA PRO A 274 -45.80 26.81 26.37
C PRO A 274 -47.11 27.01 27.13
N GLY A 275 -48.20 26.58 26.48
CA GLY A 275 -49.35 25.94 27.14
C GLY A 275 -50.69 26.66 27.01
N GLY A 276 -51.71 25.95 26.50
CA GLY A 276 -53.11 26.36 26.69
C GLY A 276 -54.13 25.80 25.69
N GLY A 277 -54.62 24.58 25.95
CA GLY A 277 -56.04 24.19 25.87
C GLY A 277 -56.85 24.27 24.56
N GLY A 278 -57.44 23.14 24.16
CA GLY A 278 -58.65 23.11 23.32
C GLY A 278 -58.78 21.85 22.46
N ARG A 279 -59.75 20.99 22.80
CA ARG A 279 -60.10 19.71 22.15
C ARG A 279 -61.56 19.84 21.63
N PRO A 280 -62.18 18.82 20.99
CA PRO A 280 -62.14 18.43 19.56
C PRO A 280 -63.56 18.46 18.90
N GLY A 281 -63.68 18.10 17.61
CA GLY A 281 -64.96 17.52 17.11
C GLY A 281 -65.24 17.52 15.61
N GLY A 282 -65.60 16.33 15.09
CA GLY A 282 -66.46 16.05 13.92
C GLY A 282 -65.82 16.18 12.53
N GLY A 283 -65.99 15.29 11.55
CA GLY A 283 -66.93 14.20 11.32
C GLY A 283 -67.36 14.20 9.84
N GLY A 284 -67.53 13.02 9.22
CA GLY A 284 -68.19 12.82 7.91
C GLY A 284 -67.24 12.59 6.72
N HIS A 285 -67.16 11.37 6.15
CA HIS A 285 -67.94 10.86 4.99
C HIS A 285 -67.51 11.54 3.66
N GLU A 286 -67.23 10.89 2.53
CA GLU A 286 -67.77 9.65 1.95
C GLU A 286 -67.05 9.30 0.62
N GLY A 287 -67.13 8.02 0.21
CA GLY A 287 -67.07 7.52 -1.18
C GLY A 287 -65.69 7.46 -1.86
N GLY A 288 -65.21 6.36 -2.45
CA GLY A 288 -65.85 5.15 -2.93
C GLY A 288 -65.23 4.78 -4.28
N GLY A 289 -64.74 3.54 -4.44
CA GLY A 289 -64.24 3.03 -5.73
C GLY A 289 -63.09 2.05 -5.59
N ARG A 290 -63.39 0.76 -5.73
CA ARG A 290 -62.52 -0.41 -5.53
C ARG A 290 -62.25 -1.06 -6.93
N PRO A 291 -61.63 -2.25 -7.05
CA PRO A 291 -60.30 -2.49 -7.61
C PRO A 291 -60.34 -3.33 -8.92
N GLU A 292 -59.25 -4.07 -9.21
CA GLU A 292 -59.01 -5.09 -10.26
C GLU A 292 -58.10 -4.59 -11.41
N GLY A 293 -57.14 -5.33 -11.95
CA GLY A 293 -56.71 -6.70 -11.73
C GLY A 293 -55.60 -7.05 -12.76
N ASN A 294 -54.65 -7.87 -12.32
CA ASN A 294 -53.84 -8.84 -13.07
C ASN A 294 -54.08 -9.03 -14.59
N ASP A 295 -53.03 -9.05 -15.43
CA ASP A 295 -52.36 -10.29 -15.90
C ASP A 295 -51.46 -10.09 -17.14
N HIS A 296 -50.33 -10.80 -17.08
CA HIS A 296 -49.49 -11.40 -18.13
C HIS A 296 -49.82 -11.18 -19.63
N HIS A 297 -48.86 -10.62 -20.38
CA HIS A 297 -48.05 -11.29 -21.41
C HIS A 297 -46.83 -10.43 -21.77
#